data_AF-A0A3B8L906-F1
#
_entry.id   AF-A0A3B8L906-F1
#
_cell.length_a   1.000
_cell.length_b   1.000
_cell.length_c   1.000
_cell.angle_alpha   90.00
_cell.angle_beta   90.00
_cell.angle_gamma   90.00
#
_symmetry.space_group_name_H-M   'P 1'
#
loop_
_entity.id
_entity.type
_entity.pdbx_description
1 polymer ?
#
loop_
_entity_poly.entity_id
_entity_poly.type
_entity_poly.pdbx_seq_one_letter_code
_entity_poly.pdbx_strand_id
1 'polypeptide(L)' 'MKYVLFTDNLADMKIEQVCREVKRRGFDGLDLTLRPGGHVLPKDAEMGLSHAHQVALREKI' A
#
# COMPACT_ATOMS: atom_id res chain seq x y z
N MET A 1 -19.20 6.70 1.20
CA MET A 1 -17.91 7.41 1.22
C MET A 1 -16.82 6.34 1.28
N LYS A 2 -15.72 6.45 0.54
CA LYS A 2 -14.56 5.57 0.69
C LYS A 2 -13.41 6.34 1.33
N TYR A 3 -12.73 5.74 2.31
CA TYR A 3 -11.57 6.32 2.99
C TYR A 3 -10.33 5.50 2.67
N VAL A 4 -9.33 6.11 2.05
CA VAL A 4 -8.05 5.48 1.75
C VAL A 4 -6.96 6.04 2.66
N LEU A 5 -6.02 5.19 3.06
CA LEU A 5 -4.88 5.62 3.87
C LEU A 5 -3.71 6.01 2.97
N PHE A 6 -3.25 7.26 3.09
CA PHE A 6 -2.00 7.69 2.50
C PHE A 6 -0.82 7.06 3.25
N THR A 7 0.00 6.29 2.53
CA THR A 7 0.92 5.32 3.13
C THR A 7 2.32 5.86 3.47
N ASP A 8 2.55 7.17 3.24
CA ASP A 8 3.82 7.85 3.52
C ASP A 8 4.25 7.75 4.99
N ASN A 9 3.29 7.91 5.91
CA ASN A 9 3.51 7.75 7.35
C ASN A 9 3.82 6.30 7.77
N LEU A 10 3.75 5.35 6.83
CA LEU A 10 4.08 3.94 7.04
C LEU A 10 5.23 3.49 6.14
N ALA A 11 6.02 4.39 5.54
CA ALA A 11 7.06 4.06 4.56
C ALA A 11 8.11 3.05 5.06
N ASP A 12 8.33 2.95 6.38
CA ASP A 12 9.24 1.98 7.00
C ASP A 12 8.67 0.55 7.07
N MET A 13 7.37 0.38 6.79
CA MET A 13 6.70 -0.91 6.77
C MET A 13 6.73 -1.54 5.38
N LYS A 14 6.71 -2.87 5.33
CA LYS A 14 6.46 -3.60 4.07
C LYS A 14 4.99 -3.49 3.67
N ILE A 15 4.70 -3.59 2.37
CA ILE A 15 3.33 -3.45 1.84
C ILE A 15 2.33 -4.42 2.50
N GLU A 16 2.75 -5.63 2.86
CA GLU A 16 1.91 -6.59 3.57
C GLU A 16 1.52 -6.12 4.98
N GLN A 17 2.42 -5.43 5.66
CA GLN A 17 2.17 -4.85 6.99
C GLN A 17 1.23 -3.65 6.85
N VAL A 18 1.43 -2.81 5.83
CA VAL A 18 0.55 -1.68 5.53
C VAL A 18 -0.87 -2.16 5.27
N CYS A 19 -1.07 -3.15 4.39
CA CYS A 19 -2.42 -3.64 4.07
C CYS A 19 -3.16 -4.18 5.31
N ARG A 20 -2.46 -4.88 6.21
CA ARG A 20 -3.04 -5.34 7.47
C ARG A 20 -3.43 -4.18 8.38
N GLU A 21 -2.61 -3.13 8.43
CA GLU A 21 -2.86 -1.96 9.25
C GLU A 21 -4.04 -1.12 8.72
N VAL A 22 -4.14 -0.94 7.40
CA VAL A 22 -5.26 -0.29 6.71
C VAL A 22 -6.57 -0.97 7.10
N LYS A 23 -6.62 -2.31 6.96
CA LYS A 23 -7.79 -3.11 7.35
C LYS A 23 -8.13 -2.97 8.83
N ARG A 24 -7.11 -3.07 9.71
CA ARG A 24 -7.28 -2.99 11.16
C ARG A 24 -7.84 -1.63 11.60
N ARG A 25 -7.51 -0.57 10.87
CA ARG A 25 -7.97 0.81 11.14
C ARG A 25 -9.31 1.15 10.46
N GLY A 26 -9.88 0.25 9.65
CA GLY A 26 -11.18 0.43 9.02
C GLY A 26 -11.17 1.31 7.77
N PHE A 27 -10.01 1.43 7.10
CA PHE A 27 -9.92 2.08 5.79
C PHE A 27 -10.32 1.12 4.67
N ASP A 28 -10.85 1.68 3.59
CA ASP A 28 -11.33 0.97 2.39
C ASP A 28 -10.23 0.71 1.36
N GLY A 29 -9.00 1.16 1.61
CA GLY A 29 -7.89 0.99 0.69
C GLY A 29 -6.68 1.85 1.03
N LEU A 30 -5.75 1.92 0.08
CA LEU A 30 -4.44 2.52 0.23
C LEU A 30 -4.12 3.48 -0.92
N ASP A 31 -3.44 4.57 -0.60
CA ASP A 31 -2.87 5.52 -1.54
C ASP A 31 -1.33 5.42 -1.49
N LEU A 32 -0.75 4.99 -2.61
CA LEU A 32 0.67 4.69 -2.77
C LEU A 32 1.33 5.71 -3.68
N THR A 33 2.48 6.21 -3.24
CA THR A 33 3.36 7.04 -4.08
C THR A 33 4.52 6.25 -4.62
N LEU A 34 4.76 6.36 -5.92
CA LEU A 34 6.00 5.93 -6.56
C LEU A 34 7.11 6.95 -6.25
N ARG A 35 8.01 6.62 -5.34
CA ARG A 35 9.13 7.52 -5.00
C ARG A 35 10.33 6.77 -4.41
N PRO A 36 11.53 7.38 -4.43
CA PRO A 36 12.65 6.89 -3.63
C PRO A 36 12.25 6.77 -2.15
N GLY A 37 12.55 5.61 -1.55
CA GLY A 37 12.20 5.34 -0.14
C GLY A 37 10.71 5.14 0.14
N GLY A 38 9.88 4.96 -0.88
CA GLY A 38 8.49 4.53 -0.72
C GLY A 38 8.33 3.01 -0.82
N HIS A 39 7.08 2.54 -0.68
CA HIS A 39 6.70 1.12 -0.81
C HIS A 39 7.00 0.54 -2.19
N VAL A 40 6.90 1.36 -3.23
CA VAL A 40 7.25 1.01 -4.61
C VAL A 40 8.20 2.06 -5.16
N LEU A 41 9.36 1.61 -5.65
CA LEU A 41 10.35 2.48 -6.26
C LEU A 41 9.97 2.78 -7.72
N PRO A 42 10.28 3.98 -8.25
CA PRO A 42 9.94 4.35 -9.63
C PRO A 42 10.47 3.36 -10.69
N LYS A 43 11.67 2.81 -10.47
CA LYS A 43 12.29 1.84 -11.39
C LYS A 43 11.59 0.47 -11.41
N ASP A 44 10.84 0.15 -10.35
CA ASP A 44 10.16 -1.13 -10.15
C ASP A 44 8.64 -0.97 -10.28
N ALA A 45 8.15 0.13 -10.87
CA ALA A 45 6.74 0.52 -10.83
C ALA A 45 5.79 -0.59 -11.29
N GLU A 46 6.06 -1.25 -12.41
CA GLU A 46 5.18 -2.29 -12.95
C GLU A 46 5.05 -3.49 -12.03
N MET A 47 6.19 -4.11 -11.67
CA MET A 47 6.21 -5.27 -10.78
C MET A 47 5.76 -4.92 -9.35
N GLY A 48 6.19 -3.77 -8.82
CA GLY A 48 5.90 -3.35 -7.47
C GLY A 48 4.43 -2.97 -7.27
N LEU A 49 3.82 -2.28 -8.24
CA LEU A 49 2.37 -2.00 -8.19
C LEU A 49 1.55 -3.26 -8.36
N SER A 50 1.97 -4.18 -9.24
CA SER A 50 1.31 -5.48 -9.40
C SER A 50 1.35 -6.28 -8.09
N HIS A 51 2.51 -6.36 -7.43
CA HIS A 51 2.66 -7.00 -6.12
C HIS A 51 1.78 -6.34 -5.06
N ALA A 52 1.82 -5.00 -4.94
CA ALA A 52 1.01 -4.26 -3.99
C ALA A 52 -0.50 -4.52 -4.20
N HIS A 53 -0.94 -4.57 -5.46
CA HIS A 53 -2.32 -4.89 -5.78
C HIS A 53 -2.72 -6.31 -5.38
N GLN A 54 -1.87 -7.32 -5.64
CA GLN A 54 -2.12 -8.70 -5.21
C GLN A 54 -2.24 -8.82 -3.69
N VAL A 55 -1.40 -8.10 -2.95
CA VAL A 55 -1.45 -8.06 -1.48
C VAL A 55 -2.75 -7.41 -1.01
N ALA A 56 -3.16 -6.28 -1.59
CA ALA A 56 -4.42 -5.60 -1.26
C ALA A 56 -5.64 -6.52 -1.48
N LEU A 57 -5.69 -7.20 -2.64
CA LEU A 57 -6.74 -8.19 -2.96
C LEU A 57 -6.81 -9.32 -1.93
N ARG A 58 -5.66 -9.87 -1.53
CA ARG A 58 -5.58 -10.94 -0.53
C ARG A 58 -6.07 -10.47 0.85
N GLU A 59 -5.72 -9.25 1.24
CA GLU A 59 -6.13 -8.66 2.52
C GLU A 59 -7.57 -8.12 2.50
N LYS A 60 -8.20 -8.06 1.31
CA LYS A 60 -9.57 -7.56 1.07
C LYS A 60 -9.73 -6.08 1.41
N ILE A 61 -8.78 -5.27 0.93
CA ILE A 61 -8.78 -3.81 0.96
C ILE A 61 -8.49 -3.23 -0.42
#